data_AF-A0A8X6JDM0-F1
#
_entry.id   AF-A0A8X6JDM0-F1
#
_cell.length_a   1.000
_cell.length_b   1.000
_cell.length_c   1.000
_cell.angle_alpha   90.00
_cell.angle_beta   90.00
_cell.angle_gamma   90.00
#
_symmetry.space_group_name_H-M   'P 1'
#
loop_
_entity.id
_entity.type
_entity.pdbx_description
1 polymer ?
#
loop_
_entity_poly.entity_id
_entity_poly.type
_entity_poly.pdbx_seq_one_letter_code
_entity_poly.pdbx_strand_id
1 'polypeptide(L)'
;MNITFGMYGPMFLPHIMEKRIMPKIIWVKKCTRNVSCKRLDKIMSTPNYPKDSSGNESYLKNEKGDEYYFTQRKPVFAVKEGRPFYAKDKYQNEFYPVINNREVAIGYFFSKIYAKTASGKEIYPHDAEGNEVILPKLGTLSWNYAKDEDGNAYYPTDKTGEEIVQGDYIYDEDGSFKYPLNREGMPKYEKDDTTHDEVYVIKMDLSINWGVDKNGNQRYAKKENGDEYYPINGEFIYDPSGSPQYARTREGNIIFPLDVERNESYLMDDGGSDVIYMGDIAGKEKDYFPRGYPITNDNWVIVPEVEGKEFISDQLLPKVQATNIIGKLYREGKHYRDYVTNVKSTRLSRAARQKYNIFPYVLGASNPSFE
;
A
#
# COMPACT_ATOMS: atom_id res chain seq x y z
N MET A 1 -9.48 31.34 25.88
CA MET A 1 -9.82 30.94 24.50
C MET A 1 -10.80 29.78 24.63
N ASN A 2 -12.10 30.05 24.45
CA ASN A 2 -13.15 29.06 24.73
C ASN A 2 -13.32 28.15 23.51
N ILE A 3 -13.10 26.85 23.70
CA ILE A 3 -13.31 25.82 22.68
C ILE A 3 -14.70 25.25 22.90
N THR A 4 -15.62 25.60 21.99
CA THR A 4 -16.98 25.06 21.94
C THR A 4 -16.95 23.72 21.22
N PHE A 5 -17.33 22.65 21.90
CA PHE A 5 -17.57 21.34 21.28
C PHE A 5 -18.93 21.33 20.58
N GLY A 6 -18.93 21.24 19.25
CA GLY A 6 -20.14 21.03 18.45
C GLY A 6 -20.60 19.57 18.58
N MET A 7 -21.83 19.39 19.07
CA MET A 7 -22.48 18.08 19.16
C MET A 7 -22.83 17.57 17.74
N TYR A 8 -22.35 16.39 17.39
CA TYR A 8 -22.78 15.67 16.20
C TYR A 8 -24.22 15.15 16.38
N GLY A 9 -25.11 15.56 15.48
CA GLY A 9 -26.47 15.04 15.39
C GLY A 9 -26.53 13.62 14.83
N PRO A 10 -27.63 12.88 15.09
CA PRO A 10 -27.76 11.48 14.67
C PRO A 10 -27.93 11.37 13.14
N MET A 11 -27.06 10.58 12.51
CA MET A 11 -27.16 10.18 11.11
C MET A 11 -28.35 9.21 10.94
N PHE A 12 -29.33 9.61 10.13
CA PHE A 12 -30.41 8.76 9.67
C PHE A 12 -29.88 7.77 8.61
N LEU A 13 -29.93 6.48 8.91
CA LEU A 13 -29.74 5.40 7.93
C LEU A 13 -31.00 5.25 7.06
N PRO A 14 -30.90 5.24 5.71
CA PRO A 14 -32.03 4.90 4.87
C PRO A 14 -32.31 3.40 4.94
N HIS A 15 -33.54 3.08 5.34
CA HIS A 15 -34.08 1.72 5.44
C HIS A 15 -34.42 1.22 4.02
N ILE A 16 -33.50 0.50 3.39
CA ILE A 16 -33.77 -0.22 2.13
C ILE A 16 -34.46 -1.55 2.48
N MET A 17 -35.79 -1.57 2.44
CA MET A 17 -36.56 -2.82 2.47
C MET A 17 -36.56 -3.46 1.08
N GLU A 18 -35.65 -4.41 0.83
CA GLU A 18 -35.79 -5.33 -0.30
C GLU A 18 -36.83 -6.41 0.01
N LYS A 19 -37.97 -6.35 -0.67
CA LYS A 19 -38.98 -7.41 -0.73
C LYS A 19 -38.36 -8.67 -1.35
N ARG A 20 -37.97 -9.64 -0.52
CA ARG A 20 -37.68 -11.01 -0.97
C ARG A 20 -38.98 -11.69 -1.40
N ILE A 21 -39.16 -11.83 -2.71
CA ILE A 21 -40.15 -12.73 -3.31
C ILE A 21 -39.63 -14.16 -3.12
N MET A 22 -40.23 -14.92 -2.22
CA MET A 22 -40.00 -16.37 -2.15
C MET A 22 -40.70 -17.06 -3.33
N PRO A 23 -40.05 -18.00 -4.03
CA PRO A 23 -40.73 -18.80 -5.04
C PRO A 23 -41.77 -19.72 -4.38
N LYS A 24 -43.01 -19.65 -4.87
CA LYS A 24 -44.08 -20.61 -4.57
C LYS A 24 -43.61 -22.02 -4.96
N ILE A 25 -43.50 -22.91 -3.96
CA ILE A 25 -43.37 -24.35 -4.17
C ILE A 25 -44.71 -24.85 -4.73
N ILE A 26 -44.71 -25.22 -6.00
CA ILE A 26 -45.84 -25.87 -6.66
C ILE A 26 -45.82 -27.35 -6.25
N TRP A 27 -46.78 -27.75 -5.43
CA TRP A 27 -47.10 -29.17 -5.22
C TRP A 27 -47.86 -29.69 -6.44
N VAL A 28 -47.22 -30.54 -7.25
CA VAL A 28 -47.92 -31.27 -8.32
C VAL A 28 -48.58 -32.52 -7.73
N LYS A 29 -49.90 -32.59 -7.92
CA LYS A 29 -50.82 -33.66 -7.48
C LYS A 29 -50.56 -34.98 -8.21
N LYS A 30 -50.59 -36.06 -7.42
CA LYS A 30 -51.13 -37.43 -7.68
C LYS A 30 -51.18 -37.90 -9.14
N CYS A 31 -50.31 -38.86 -9.48
CA CYS A 31 -50.62 -39.89 -10.48
C CYS A 31 -51.29 -41.08 -9.78
N THR A 32 -52.54 -41.36 -10.15
CA THR A 32 -53.24 -42.62 -9.85
C THR A 32 -53.32 -43.46 -11.12
N ARG A 33 -52.72 -44.66 -11.10
CA ARG A 33 -53.28 -45.96 -11.56
C ARG A 33 -52.18 -46.91 -12.05
N ASN A 34 -52.01 -47.98 -11.28
CA ASN A 34 -51.74 -49.37 -11.66
C ASN A 34 -51.15 -49.62 -13.05
N VAL A 35 -49.85 -49.40 -13.20
CA VAL A 35 -48.98 -50.28 -14.00
C VAL A 35 -47.68 -50.40 -13.21
N SER A 36 -47.12 -51.60 -13.15
CA SER A 36 -45.86 -51.95 -12.49
C SER A 36 -44.71 -51.01 -12.90
N CYS A 37 -44.59 -49.87 -12.25
CA CYS A 37 -43.35 -49.11 -12.15
C CYS A 37 -42.42 -49.89 -11.22
N LYS A 38 -41.65 -50.82 -11.79
CA LYS A 38 -40.40 -51.26 -11.17
C LYS A 38 -39.56 -50.00 -10.97
N ARG A 39 -39.56 -49.52 -9.72
CA ARG A 39 -38.62 -48.59 -9.09
C ARG A 39 -37.41 -48.26 -9.96
N LEU A 40 -37.60 -47.25 -10.81
CA LEU A 40 -36.55 -46.45 -11.40
C LEU A 40 -36.23 -45.27 -10.47
N ASP A 41 -36.22 -45.51 -9.15
CA ASP A 41 -35.45 -44.72 -8.17
C ASP A 41 -33.94 -44.99 -8.36
N LYS A 42 -33.54 -45.14 -9.63
CA LYS A 42 -32.26 -45.60 -10.10
C LYS A 42 -31.29 -44.46 -9.87
N ILE A 43 -30.69 -44.50 -8.68
CA ILE A 43 -29.27 -44.24 -8.49
C ILE A 43 -28.87 -42.94 -9.20
N MET A 44 -29.38 -41.81 -8.74
CA MET A 44 -28.51 -40.63 -8.72
C MET A 44 -27.51 -40.89 -7.59
N SER A 45 -26.65 -41.91 -7.75
CA SER A 45 -25.52 -42.08 -6.85
C SER A 45 -24.74 -40.80 -6.98
N THR A 46 -24.62 -40.09 -5.86
CA THR A 46 -23.48 -39.20 -5.65
C THR A 46 -22.26 -39.86 -6.28
N PRO A 47 -21.53 -39.18 -7.19
CA PRO A 47 -20.36 -39.78 -7.78
C PRO A 47 -19.45 -40.23 -6.63
N ASN A 48 -19.23 -41.55 -6.56
CA ASN A 48 -18.51 -42.15 -5.45
C ASN A 48 -17.03 -42.11 -5.83
N TYR A 49 -16.30 -41.16 -5.27
CA TYR A 49 -14.84 -41.24 -5.25
C TYR A 49 -14.40 -42.54 -4.57
N PRO A 50 -13.31 -43.20 -5.05
CA PRO A 50 -12.75 -44.36 -4.37
C PRO A 50 -12.38 -44.01 -2.92
N LYS A 51 -12.75 -44.91 -2.00
CA LYS A 51 -12.52 -44.75 -0.56
C LYS A 51 -11.47 -45.74 -0.06
N ASP A 52 -10.60 -45.29 0.84
CA ASP A 52 -9.72 -46.17 1.59
C ASP A 52 -10.45 -46.89 2.74
N SER A 53 -9.74 -47.73 3.51
CA SER A 53 -10.30 -48.45 4.66
C SER A 53 -10.76 -47.54 5.81
N SER A 54 -10.31 -46.29 5.83
CA SER A 54 -10.69 -45.25 6.80
C SER A 54 -11.85 -44.40 6.30
N GLY A 55 -12.34 -44.64 5.07
CA GLY A 55 -13.43 -43.90 4.45
C GLY A 55 -13.00 -42.59 3.78
N ASN A 56 -11.70 -42.31 3.66
CA ASN A 56 -11.21 -41.13 2.95
C ASN A 56 -11.37 -41.32 1.45
N GLU A 57 -11.95 -40.33 0.80
CA GLU A 57 -12.09 -40.28 -0.65
C GLU A 57 -10.79 -39.80 -1.32
N SER A 58 -10.54 -40.30 -2.52
CA SER A 58 -9.41 -39.87 -3.36
C SER A 58 -9.90 -39.54 -4.76
N TYR A 59 -9.29 -38.51 -5.37
CA TYR A 59 -9.51 -38.23 -6.77
C TYR A 59 -8.86 -39.31 -7.64
N LEU A 60 -9.47 -39.57 -8.79
CA LEU A 60 -8.88 -40.41 -9.82
C LEU A 60 -7.75 -39.64 -10.53
N LYS A 61 -6.73 -40.36 -11.00
CA LYS A 61 -5.59 -39.78 -11.71
C LYS A 61 -5.61 -40.13 -13.19
N ASN A 62 -5.19 -39.19 -14.02
CA ASN A 62 -4.94 -39.43 -15.45
C ASN A 62 -3.55 -40.10 -15.67
N GLU A 63 -3.20 -40.40 -16.92
CA GLU A 63 -1.90 -41.01 -17.28
C GLU A 63 -0.68 -40.12 -16.95
N LYS A 64 -0.88 -38.82 -16.79
CA LYS A 64 0.16 -37.84 -16.42
C LYS A 64 0.32 -37.72 -14.90
N GLY A 65 -0.55 -38.35 -14.12
CA GLY A 65 -0.57 -38.29 -12.66
C GLY A 65 -1.40 -37.15 -12.07
N ASP A 66 -2.08 -36.34 -12.90
CA ASP A 66 -2.95 -35.28 -12.41
C ASP A 66 -4.29 -35.87 -11.96
N GLU A 67 -4.77 -35.43 -10.81
CA GLU A 67 -6.09 -35.74 -10.30
C GLU A 67 -7.17 -35.02 -11.14
N TYR A 68 -8.41 -35.50 -11.13
CA TYR A 68 -9.50 -34.80 -11.82
C TYR A 68 -10.82 -34.85 -11.07
N TYR A 69 -11.60 -33.78 -11.23
CA TYR A 69 -12.93 -33.65 -10.67
C TYR A 69 -13.95 -34.49 -11.42
N PHE A 70 -14.89 -35.09 -10.69
CA PHE A 70 -16.13 -35.55 -11.30
C PHE A 70 -17.05 -34.36 -11.54
N THR A 71 -17.16 -33.93 -12.80
CA THR A 71 -18.01 -32.80 -13.17
C THR A 71 -19.41 -33.26 -13.58
N GLN A 72 -20.43 -32.91 -12.80
CA GLN A 72 -21.82 -32.94 -13.24
C GLN A 72 -22.29 -31.50 -13.54
N ARG A 73 -23.41 -31.06 -12.94
CA ARG A 73 -23.85 -29.65 -12.96
C ARG A 73 -23.14 -28.78 -11.92
N LYS A 74 -22.50 -29.41 -10.94
CA LYS A 74 -21.71 -28.79 -9.87
C LYS A 74 -20.47 -29.64 -9.64
N PRO A 75 -19.37 -29.06 -9.12
CA PRO A 75 -18.22 -29.85 -8.79
C PRO A 75 -18.57 -30.71 -7.58
N VAL A 76 -18.19 -31.98 -7.61
CA VAL A 76 -18.23 -32.82 -6.42
C VAL A 76 -16.81 -32.94 -5.90
N PHE A 77 -16.61 -32.57 -4.65
CA PHE A 77 -15.29 -32.60 -4.02
C PHE A 77 -15.09 -33.89 -3.25
N ALA A 78 -13.90 -34.47 -3.33
CA ALA A 78 -13.52 -35.59 -2.49
C ALA A 78 -13.38 -35.11 -1.03
N VAL A 79 -13.76 -35.98 -0.10
CA VAL A 79 -13.71 -35.73 1.35
C VAL A 79 -12.64 -36.61 2.02
N LYS A 80 -11.70 -35.97 2.71
CA LYS A 80 -10.69 -36.62 3.55
C LYS A 80 -10.86 -36.16 4.98
N GLU A 81 -10.93 -37.09 5.93
CA GLU A 81 -11.13 -36.79 7.36
C GLU A 81 -12.33 -35.87 7.63
N GLY A 82 -13.41 -36.05 6.87
CA GLY A 82 -14.64 -35.22 6.97
C GLY A 82 -14.52 -33.81 6.39
N ARG A 83 -13.40 -33.48 5.72
CA ARG A 83 -13.15 -32.19 5.08
C ARG A 83 -13.02 -32.33 3.55
N PRO A 84 -13.75 -31.53 2.75
CA PRO A 84 -13.53 -31.48 1.32
C PRO A 84 -12.13 -30.90 1.01
N PHE A 85 -11.48 -31.40 -0.03
CA PHE A 85 -10.17 -30.92 -0.49
C PHE A 85 -10.11 -30.81 -2.02
N TYR A 86 -9.18 -30.03 -2.54
CA TYR A 86 -8.99 -29.84 -3.99
C TYR A 86 -8.19 -30.98 -4.63
N ALA A 87 -8.46 -31.25 -5.90
CA ALA A 87 -7.65 -32.14 -6.72
C ALA A 87 -6.27 -31.52 -6.96
N LYS A 88 -5.25 -32.38 -7.09
CA LYS A 88 -3.85 -32.00 -7.29
C LYS A 88 -3.29 -32.39 -8.64
N ASP A 89 -2.43 -31.54 -9.21
CA ASP A 89 -1.63 -31.91 -10.37
C ASP A 89 -0.50 -32.89 -9.98
N LYS A 90 0.23 -33.39 -10.98
CA LYS A 90 1.38 -34.27 -10.76
C LYS A 90 2.52 -33.63 -9.92
N TYR A 91 2.53 -32.30 -9.78
CA TYR A 91 3.49 -31.53 -8.98
C TYR A 91 2.99 -31.23 -7.56
N GLN A 92 1.82 -31.74 -7.18
CA GLN A 92 1.15 -31.50 -5.89
C GLN A 92 0.53 -30.11 -5.71
N ASN A 93 0.36 -29.33 -6.79
CA ASN A 93 -0.42 -28.10 -6.72
C ASN A 93 -1.91 -28.43 -6.79
N GLU A 94 -2.68 -27.90 -5.86
CA GLU A 94 -4.13 -27.93 -5.91
C GLU A 94 -4.65 -26.96 -6.98
N PHE A 95 -5.76 -27.30 -7.62
CA PHE A 95 -6.37 -26.45 -8.64
C PHE A 95 -7.89 -26.44 -8.51
N TYR A 96 -8.54 -25.34 -8.88
CA TYR A 96 -10.00 -25.22 -8.81
C TYR A 96 -10.71 -26.02 -9.92
N PRO A 97 -11.90 -26.57 -9.66
CA PRO A 97 -12.76 -27.03 -10.75
C PRO A 97 -13.30 -25.84 -11.55
N VAL A 98 -13.34 -25.99 -12.88
CA VAL A 98 -13.85 -24.95 -13.79
C VAL A 98 -15.28 -25.27 -14.22
N ILE A 99 -16.21 -24.33 -14.04
CA ILE A 99 -17.61 -24.43 -14.47
C ILE A 99 -18.01 -23.12 -15.15
N ASN A 100 -18.52 -23.21 -16.38
CA ASN A 100 -18.88 -22.05 -17.19
C ASN A 100 -17.74 -21.01 -17.25
N ASN A 101 -16.51 -21.49 -17.49
CA ASN A 101 -15.28 -20.71 -17.50
C ASN A 101 -14.95 -19.99 -16.19
N ARG A 102 -15.52 -20.39 -15.05
CA ARG A 102 -15.20 -19.83 -13.74
C ARG A 102 -14.63 -20.90 -12.83
N GLU A 103 -13.61 -20.55 -12.07
CA GLU A 103 -13.07 -21.41 -11.03
C GLU A 103 -13.98 -21.37 -9.79
N VAL A 104 -14.28 -22.55 -9.24
CA VAL A 104 -15.26 -22.69 -8.15
C VAL A 104 -14.57 -23.15 -6.88
N ALA A 105 -14.50 -22.24 -5.89
CA ALA A 105 -13.98 -22.57 -4.57
C ALA A 105 -14.91 -23.49 -3.77
N ILE A 106 -14.30 -24.36 -2.97
CA ILE A 106 -14.94 -25.17 -1.93
C ILE A 106 -15.49 -24.27 -0.83
N GLY A 107 -16.79 -24.38 -0.56
CA GLY A 107 -17.38 -23.89 0.69
C GLY A 107 -17.37 -25.00 1.75
N TYR A 108 -16.86 -24.72 2.94
CA TYR A 108 -16.85 -25.65 4.07
C TYR A 108 -17.15 -24.92 5.38
N PHE A 109 -18.23 -25.30 6.06
CA PHE A 109 -18.80 -24.54 7.18
C PHE A 109 -18.99 -23.05 6.83
N PHE A 110 -18.59 -22.14 7.72
CA PHE A 110 -18.69 -20.68 7.58
C PHE A 110 -17.50 -20.05 6.84
N SER A 111 -16.69 -20.86 6.13
CA SER A 111 -15.58 -20.36 5.32
C SER A 111 -15.56 -20.99 3.94
N LYS A 112 -14.80 -20.37 3.06
CA LYS A 112 -14.36 -20.99 1.81
C LYS A 112 -12.88 -21.30 1.94
N ILE A 113 -12.43 -22.36 1.28
CA ILE A 113 -11.05 -22.84 1.35
C ILE A 113 -10.33 -22.39 0.08
N TYR A 114 -9.14 -21.82 0.18
CA TYR A 114 -8.30 -21.56 -1.00
C TYR A 114 -7.56 -22.83 -1.43
N ALA A 115 -7.39 -23.03 -2.74
CA ALA A 115 -6.48 -24.05 -3.24
C ALA A 115 -5.05 -23.63 -2.92
N LYS A 116 -4.12 -24.59 -2.81
CA LYS A 116 -2.72 -24.33 -2.47
C LYS A 116 -1.76 -24.91 -3.49
N THR A 117 -0.70 -24.18 -3.76
CA THR A 117 0.49 -24.71 -4.44
C THR A 117 1.19 -25.76 -3.58
N ALA A 118 2.12 -26.50 -4.18
CA ALA A 118 2.95 -27.47 -3.46
C ALA A 118 3.82 -26.85 -2.35
N SER A 119 4.16 -25.55 -2.45
CA SER A 119 4.88 -24.80 -1.41
C SER A 119 3.99 -24.38 -0.24
N GLY A 120 2.66 -24.46 -0.40
CA GLY A 120 1.68 -24.08 0.62
C GLY A 120 1.04 -22.70 0.41
N LYS A 121 1.53 -21.91 -0.56
CA LYS A 121 0.88 -20.65 -0.97
C LYS A 121 -0.53 -20.91 -1.46
N GLU A 122 -1.48 -20.20 -0.88
CA GLU A 122 -2.87 -20.18 -1.31
C GLU A 122 -2.99 -19.42 -2.63
N ILE A 123 -3.90 -19.84 -3.50
CA ILE A 123 -4.15 -19.22 -4.81
C ILE A 123 -5.60 -18.76 -4.87
N TYR A 124 -5.87 -17.62 -5.51
CA TYR A 124 -7.23 -17.16 -5.75
C TYR A 124 -7.90 -17.94 -6.90
N PRO A 125 -9.23 -18.16 -6.84
CA PRO A 125 -9.97 -18.63 -8.01
C PRO A 125 -10.16 -17.48 -9.01
N HIS A 126 -10.23 -17.81 -10.30
CA HIS A 126 -10.49 -16.86 -11.37
C HIS A 126 -11.96 -16.79 -11.80
N ASP A 127 -12.43 -15.59 -12.13
CA ASP A 127 -13.72 -15.38 -12.81
C ASP A 127 -13.65 -15.73 -14.31
N ALA A 128 -14.71 -15.42 -15.07
CA ALA A 128 -14.78 -15.77 -16.49
C ALA A 128 -13.91 -14.86 -17.37
N GLU A 129 -13.51 -13.73 -16.82
CA GLU A 129 -12.70 -12.69 -17.42
C GLU A 129 -11.20 -12.88 -17.11
N GLY A 130 -10.88 -13.81 -16.21
CA GLY A 130 -9.52 -14.15 -15.78
C GLY A 130 -9.01 -13.30 -14.63
N ASN A 131 -9.87 -12.62 -13.87
CA ASN A 131 -9.48 -11.90 -12.66
C ASN A 131 -9.54 -12.82 -11.45
N GLU A 132 -8.61 -12.65 -10.52
CA GLU A 132 -8.64 -13.33 -9.22
C GLU A 132 -9.81 -12.81 -8.36
N VAL A 133 -10.49 -13.73 -7.68
CA VAL A 133 -11.73 -13.45 -6.93
C VAL A 133 -11.53 -13.74 -5.47
N ILE A 134 -11.69 -12.71 -4.65
CA ILE A 134 -11.68 -12.85 -3.19
C ILE A 134 -12.90 -13.64 -2.70
N LEU A 135 -12.68 -14.45 -1.67
CA LEU A 135 -13.71 -15.27 -1.08
C LEU A 135 -14.34 -14.57 0.13
N PRO A 136 -15.66 -14.29 0.12
CA PRO A 136 -16.32 -13.67 1.27
C PRO A 136 -16.31 -14.62 2.47
N LYS A 137 -16.17 -14.06 3.67
CA LYS A 137 -16.32 -14.81 4.92
C LYS A 137 -17.82 -14.97 5.21
N LEU A 138 -18.28 -16.22 5.31
CA LEU A 138 -19.71 -16.51 5.36
C LEU A 138 -20.30 -15.97 6.67
N GLY A 139 -21.35 -15.16 6.56
CA GLY A 139 -22.04 -14.58 7.71
C GLY A 139 -21.43 -13.28 8.23
N THR A 140 -20.42 -12.73 7.56
CA THR A 140 -19.82 -11.42 7.86
C THR A 140 -19.73 -10.57 6.60
N LEU A 141 -19.52 -9.25 6.75
CA LEU A 141 -19.20 -8.34 5.64
C LEU A 141 -17.70 -8.32 5.30
N SER A 142 -16.88 -9.14 5.98
CA SER A 142 -15.45 -9.21 5.76
C SER A 142 -15.06 -10.27 4.72
N TRP A 143 -13.83 -10.15 4.25
CA TRP A 143 -13.25 -10.97 3.19
C TRP A 143 -12.14 -11.87 3.73
N ASN A 144 -11.97 -13.06 3.16
CA ASN A 144 -10.81 -13.90 3.44
C ASN A 144 -9.80 -13.65 2.32
N TYR A 145 -8.61 -13.16 2.64
CA TYR A 145 -7.53 -13.03 1.67
C TYR A 145 -6.72 -14.33 1.58
N ALA A 146 -6.16 -14.62 0.41
CA ALA A 146 -5.24 -15.73 0.23
C ALA A 146 -3.89 -15.39 0.88
N LYS A 147 -3.19 -16.41 1.37
CA LYS A 147 -1.88 -16.28 2.01
C LYS A 147 -0.74 -16.81 1.15
N ASP A 148 0.42 -16.16 1.21
CA ASP A 148 1.66 -16.66 0.62
C ASP A 148 2.27 -17.83 1.42
N GLU A 149 3.46 -18.28 1.01
CA GLU A 149 4.20 -19.35 1.68
C GLU A 149 4.55 -19.03 3.15
N ASP A 150 4.69 -17.75 3.47
CA ASP A 150 5.05 -17.26 4.80
C ASP A 150 3.82 -16.99 5.68
N GLY A 151 2.61 -17.15 5.13
CA GLY A 151 1.34 -16.94 5.84
C GLY A 151 0.81 -15.51 5.75
N ASN A 152 1.48 -14.62 5.03
CA ASN A 152 1.08 -13.23 4.85
C ASN A 152 -0.02 -13.13 3.79
N ALA A 153 -1.00 -12.28 4.04
CA ALA A 153 -2.08 -12.07 3.10
C ALA A 153 -1.61 -11.20 1.91
N TYR A 154 -2.17 -11.46 0.74
CA TYR A 154 -1.89 -10.68 -0.47
C TYR A 154 -3.19 -10.38 -1.21
N TYR A 155 -3.20 -9.31 -2.02
CA TYR A 155 -4.39 -8.90 -2.76
C TYR A 155 -4.61 -9.78 -3.99
N PRO A 156 -5.88 -10.02 -4.39
CA PRO A 156 -6.14 -10.61 -5.70
C PRO A 156 -5.72 -9.63 -6.81
N THR A 157 -5.35 -10.15 -7.96
CA THR A 157 -4.97 -9.40 -9.15
C THR A 157 -6.02 -9.52 -10.26
N ASP A 158 -6.14 -8.47 -11.07
CA ASP A 158 -6.90 -8.56 -12.31
C ASP A 158 -6.11 -9.32 -13.38
N LYS A 159 -6.74 -9.57 -14.54
CA LYS A 159 -6.08 -10.22 -15.68
C LYS A 159 -4.85 -9.47 -16.22
N THR A 160 -4.62 -8.22 -15.80
CA THR A 160 -3.46 -7.41 -16.18
C THR A 160 -2.32 -7.47 -15.16
N GLY A 161 -2.56 -8.13 -14.02
CA GLY A 161 -1.62 -8.23 -12.89
C GLY A 161 -1.69 -7.06 -11.91
N GLU A 162 -2.73 -6.22 -11.98
CA GLU A 162 -2.94 -5.12 -11.05
C GLU A 162 -3.70 -5.61 -9.80
N GLU A 163 -3.21 -5.31 -8.60
CA GLU A 163 -3.90 -5.72 -7.37
C GLU A 163 -5.22 -4.95 -7.18
N ILE A 164 -6.25 -5.69 -6.79
CA ILE A 164 -7.62 -5.24 -6.61
C ILE A 164 -7.93 -5.19 -5.11
N VAL A 165 -8.35 -4.02 -4.64
CA VAL A 165 -8.91 -3.88 -3.30
C VAL A 165 -10.39 -4.17 -3.36
N GLN A 166 -10.84 -5.16 -2.59
CA GLN A 166 -12.25 -5.46 -2.43
C GLN A 166 -12.60 -5.51 -0.94
N GLY A 167 -13.08 -4.39 -0.41
CA GLY A 167 -13.42 -4.22 1.00
C GLY A 167 -12.28 -3.57 1.80
N ASP A 168 -11.89 -4.21 2.90
CA ASP A 168 -10.91 -3.68 3.84
C ASP A 168 -9.48 -3.89 3.35
N TYR A 169 -8.55 -3.06 3.83
CA TYR A 169 -7.13 -3.28 3.62
C TYR A 169 -6.62 -4.55 4.29
N ILE A 170 -5.54 -5.10 3.73
CA ILE A 170 -4.86 -6.26 4.28
C ILE A 170 -3.90 -5.81 5.38
N TYR A 171 -3.83 -6.64 6.42
CA TYR A 171 -2.80 -6.57 7.43
C TYR A 171 -2.03 -7.89 7.44
N ASP A 172 -0.71 -7.82 7.55
CA ASP A 172 0.15 -8.99 7.73
C ASP A 172 -0.05 -9.60 9.13
N GLU A 173 0.54 -10.77 9.39
CA GLU A 173 0.34 -11.47 10.67
C GLU A 173 0.86 -10.69 11.88
N ASP A 174 1.82 -9.78 11.67
CA ASP A 174 2.34 -8.86 12.68
C ASP A 174 1.45 -7.62 12.90
N GLY A 175 0.35 -7.49 12.14
CA GLY A 175 -0.56 -6.36 12.16
C GLY A 175 -0.08 -5.15 11.34
N SER A 176 0.99 -5.29 10.55
CA SER A 176 1.42 -4.22 9.64
C SER A 176 0.45 -4.09 8.46
N PHE A 177 0.13 -2.85 8.10
CA PHE A 177 -0.78 -2.53 7.02
C PHE A 177 -0.08 -2.67 5.67
N LYS A 178 -0.80 -3.19 4.67
CA LYS A 178 -0.30 -3.34 3.31
C LYS A 178 -1.19 -2.60 2.31
N TYR A 179 -0.56 -1.78 1.46
CA TYR A 179 -1.26 -1.21 0.31
C TYR A 179 -1.30 -2.22 -0.85
N PRO A 180 -2.37 -2.21 -1.65
CA PRO A 180 -2.35 -2.88 -2.96
C PRO A 180 -1.23 -2.33 -3.85
N LEU A 181 -0.70 -3.17 -4.75
CA LEU A 181 0.31 -2.80 -5.74
C LEU A 181 -0.30 -2.69 -7.14
N ASN A 182 0.19 -1.74 -7.92
CA ASN A 182 -0.09 -1.71 -9.34
C ASN A 182 0.79 -2.74 -10.09
N ARG A 183 0.52 -2.89 -11.39
CA ARG A 183 1.27 -3.77 -12.32
C ARG A 183 2.78 -3.49 -12.38
N GLU A 184 3.22 -2.27 -12.09
CA GLU A 184 4.65 -1.95 -11.98
C GLU A 184 5.26 -2.38 -10.64
N GLY A 185 4.43 -2.74 -9.65
CA GLY A 185 4.82 -3.07 -8.28
C GLY A 185 4.92 -1.85 -7.36
N MET A 186 4.24 -0.76 -7.69
CA MET A 186 4.17 0.45 -6.87
C MET A 186 2.89 0.44 -6.02
N PRO A 187 2.92 0.94 -4.77
CA PRO A 187 1.73 1.03 -3.94
C PRO A 187 0.67 1.91 -4.59
N LYS A 188 -0.59 1.46 -4.52
CA LYS A 188 -1.79 2.20 -4.92
C LYS A 188 -2.45 2.76 -3.67
N TYR A 189 -2.24 4.05 -3.47
CA TYR A 189 -2.94 4.81 -2.45
C TYR A 189 -4.38 5.07 -2.88
N GLU A 190 -5.30 5.18 -1.91
CA GLU A 190 -6.60 5.79 -2.14
C GLU A 190 -6.44 7.21 -2.68
N LYS A 191 -7.43 7.71 -3.41
CA LYS A 191 -7.42 9.09 -3.89
C LYS A 191 -8.55 9.86 -3.24
N ASP A 192 -8.28 11.10 -2.86
CA ASP A 192 -9.31 12.04 -2.45
C ASP A 192 -10.23 12.34 -3.64
N ASP A 193 -11.55 12.19 -3.47
CA ASP A 193 -12.52 12.38 -4.55
C ASP A 193 -12.58 13.83 -5.07
N THR A 194 -12.08 14.80 -4.29
CA THR A 194 -12.12 16.23 -4.63
C THR A 194 -10.83 16.68 -5.30
N THR A 195 -9.69 16.39 -4.69
CA THR A 195 -8.38 16.83 -5.20
C THR A 195 -7.74 15.82 -6.14
N HIS A 196 -8.20 14.56 -6.14
CA HIS A 196 -7.57 13.42 -6.81
C HIS A 196 -6.13 13.13 -6.37
N ASP A 197 -5.69 13.76 -5.27
CA ASP A 197 -4.42 13.45 -4.63
C ASP A 197 -4.53 12.09 -3.95
N GLU A 198 -3.47 11.30 -4.02
CA GLU A 198 -3.32 10.09 -3.24
C GLU A 198 -3.32 10.43 -1.74
N VAL A 199 -3.95 9.61 -0.90
CA VAL A 199 -4.06 9.83 0.54
C VAL A 199 -3.38 8.71 1.33
N TYR A 200 -2.73 9.10 2.42
CA TYR A 200 -2.18 8.16 3.39
C TYR A 200 -3.27 7.60 4.30
N VAL A 201 -3.20 6.30 4.58
CA VAL A 201 -3.93 5.70 5.68
C VAL A 201 -3.19 6.02 6.99
N ILE A 202 -3.84 6.81 7.84
CA ILE A 202 -3.34 7.22 9.15
C ILE A 202 -3.87 6.22 10.21
N LYS A 203 -2.97 5.73 11.07
CA LYS A 203 -3.30 4.84 12.19
C LYS A 203 -3.99 5.62 13.32
N MET A 204 -4.54 4.89 14.30
CA MET A 204 -5.19 5.51 15.47
C MET A 204 -4.23 6.36 16.32
N ASP A 205 -2.93 6.06 16.31
CA ASP A 205 -1.88 6.80 17.00
C ASP A 205 -1.33 7.98 16.18
N LEU A 206 -1.96 8.30 15.05
CA LEU A 206 -1.56 9.35 14.09
C LEU A 206 -0.28 9.05 13.31
N SER A 207 0.32 7.85 13.47
CA SER A 207 1.40 7.40 12.59
C SER A 207 0.86 6.99 11.23
N ILE A 208 1.74 6.97 10.23
CA ILE A 208 1.36 6.72 8.84
C ILE A 208 1.64 5.27 8.46
N ASN A 209 0.71 4.68 7.72
CA ASN A 209 1.02 3.48 6.96
C ASN A 209 1.68 3.89 5.66
N TRP A 210 2.93 3.49 5.49
CA TRP A 210 3.69 3.74 4.28
C TRP A 210 3.36 2.72 3.21
N GLY A 211 3.20 3.19 1.97
CA GLY A 211 3.20 2.30 0.81
C GLY A 211 4.60 1.75 0.59
N VAL A 212 4.70 0.43 0.39
CA VAL A 212 5.96 -0.26 0.12
C VAL A 212 5.85 -0.87 -1.28
N ASP A 213 6.87 -0.65 -2.12
CA ASP A 213 6.93 -1.24 -3.46
C ASP A 213 7.34 -2.72 -3.41
N LYS A 214 7.26 -3.43 -4.54
CA LYS A 214 7.62 -4.85 -4.64
C LYS A 214 9.08 -5.18 -4.24
N ASN A 215 9.95 -4.18 -4.15
CA ASN A 215 11.35 -4.34 -3.75
C ASN A 215 11.57 -4.00 -2.27
N GLY A 216 10.52 -3.69 -1.51
CA GLY A 216 10.62 -3.31 -0.11
C GLY A 216 10.94 -1.83 0.13
N ASN A 217 10.93 -0.98 -0.91
CA ASN A 217 11.17 0.45 -0.71
C ASN A 217 9.88 1.16 -0.35
N GLN A 218 9.92 1.98 0.70
CA GLN A 218 8.82 2.88 1.02
C GLN A 218 8.65 3.92 -0.11
N ARG A 219 7.42 4.44 -0.24
CA ARG A 219 7.03 5.43 -1.25
C ARG A 219 6.18 6.54 -0.63
N TYR A 220 6.29 7.73 -1.20
CA TYR A 220 5.40 8.84 -0.91
C TYR A 220 4.13 8.73 -1.75
N ALA A 221 3.02 9.20 -1.19
CA ALA A 221 1.80 9.45 -1.95
C ALA A 221 2.03 10.64 -2.90
N LYS A 222 1.26 10.68 -3.97
CA LYS A 222 1.36 11.66 -5.06
C LYS A 222 0.12 12.51 -5.20
N LYS A 223 0.33 13.75 -5.60
CA LYS A 223 -0.74 14.65 -6.01
C LYS A 223 -1.29 14.27 -7.37
N GLU A 224 -2.43 14.84 -7.76
CA GLU A 224 -3.03 14.67 -9.09
C GLU A 224 -2.04 14.99 -10.22
N ASN A 225 -1.16 15.99 -10.02
CA ASN A 225 -0.15 16.38 -11.00
C ASN A 225 1.03 15.38 -11.12
N GLY A 226 1.10 14.39 -10.22
CA GLY A 226 2.14 13.35 -10.17
C GLY A 226 3.31 13.67 -9.24
N ASP A 227 3.31 14.82 -8.56
CA ASP A 227 4.35 15.16 -7.57
C ASP A 227 4.12 14.40 -6.28
N GLU A 228 5.18 13.81 -5.74
CA GLU A 228 5.17 13.24 -4.40
C GLU A 228 5.04 14.35 -3.34
N TYR A 229 4.47 14.01 -2.19
CA TYR A 229 4.35 14.98 -1.10
C TYR A 229 4.60 14.34 0.26
N TYR A 230 5.17 15.14 1.16
CA TYR A 230 5.39 14.76 2.55
C TYR A 230 4.07 14.72 3.30
N PRO A 231 3.90 13.77 4.23
CA PRO A 231 2.76 13.83 5.11
C PRO A 231 2.81 15.00 6.09
N ILE A 232 1.64 15.34 6.64
CA ILE A 232 1.45 16.52 7.51
C ILE A 232 2.24 16.43 8.82
N ASN A 233 2.46 15.23 9.34
CA ASN A 233 3.22 15.00 10.58
C ASN A 233 4.74 15.19 10.42
N GLY A 234 5.22 15.46 9.20
CA GLY A 234 6.65 15.65 8.93
C GLY A 234 7.47 14.37 9.00
N GLU A 235 6.84 13.19 8.99
CA GLU A 235 7.57 11.93 8.89
C GLU A 235 8.13 11.73 7.48
N PHE A 236 9.18 10.92 7.40
CA PHE A 236 9.90 10.63 6.16
C PHE A 236 9.91 9.13 5.89
N ILE A 237 10.03 8.78 4.62
CA ILE A 237 10.27 7.40 4.23
C ILE A 237 11.76 7.10 4.26
N TYR A 238 12.11 5.85 4.48
CA TYR A 238 13.49 5.37 4.49
C TYR A 238 13.69 4.32 3.39
N ASP A 239 14.89 4.29 2.82
CA ASP A 239 15.31 3.17 1.99
C ASP A 239 15.68 1.93 2.86
N PRO A 240 15.90 0.75 2.25
CA PRO A 240 16.28 -0.45 3.00
C PRO A 240 17.60 -0.34 3.80
N SER A 241 18.43 0.67 3.52
CA SER A 241 19.64 0.94 4.29
C SER A 241 19.39 1.81 5.53
N GLY A 242 18.17 2.32 5.70
CA GLY A 242 17.80 3.24 6.77
C GLY A 242 18.08 4.71 6.44
N SER A 243 18.34 5.05 5.17
CA SER A 243 18.56 6.44 4.77
C SER A 243 17.23 7.10 4.38
N PRO A 244 16.86 8.26 4.96
CA PRO A 244 15.60 8.92 4.63
C PRO A 244 15.62 9.43 3.18
N GLN A 245 14.46 9.44 2.54
CA GLN A 245 14.35 9.82 1.13
C GLN A 245 13.57 11.12 0.96
N TYR A 246 13.96 11.91 -0.04
CA TYR A 246 13.19 13.09 -0.41
C TYR A 246 12.00 12.72 -1.31
N ALA A 247 10.91 13.45 -1.15
CA ALA A 247 9.84 13.47 -2.13
C ALA A 247 10.34 14.07 -3.45
N ARG A 248 9.74 13.68 -4.58
CA ARG A 248 10.14 14.12 -5.92
C ARG A 248 8.96 14.64 -6.74
N THR A 249 9.24 15.61 -7.61
CA THR A 249 8.26 16.03 -8.62
C THR A 249 8.09 14.94 -9.67
N ARG A 250 7.06 15.04 -10.51
CA ARG A 250 6.86 14.11 -11.63
C ARG A 250 8.07 14.01 -12.57
N GLU A 251 8.83 15.10 -12.72
CA GLU A 251 10.08 15.16 -13.51
C GLU A 251 11.33 14.70 -12.72
N GLY A 252 11.15 14.23 -11.48
CA GLY A 252 12.20 13.69 -10.64
C GLY A 252 13.03 14.73 -9.87
N ASN A 253 12.59 16.00 -9.82
CA ASN A 253 13.24 17.03 -8.99
C ASN A 253 13.04 16.72 -7.51
N ILE A 254 14.06 16.94 -6.67
CA ILE A 254 13.91 16.87 -5.21
C ILE A 254 12.94 17.96 -4.73
N ILE A 255 12.02 17.56 -3.89
CA ILE A 255 11.12 18.40 -3.12
C ILE A 255 11.65 18.42 -1.69
N PHE A 256 12.07 19.57 -1.18
CA PHE A 256 12.55 19.67 0.20
C PHE A 256 11.36 19.71 1.18
N PRO A 257 11.44 19.04 2.35
CA PRO A 257 10.43 19.21 3.38
C PRO A 257 10.40 20.65 3.89
N LEU A 258 9.29 21.04 4.50
CA LEU A 258 9.14 22.34 5.13
C LEU A 258 9.36 22.19 6.64
N ASP A 259 10.14 23.09 7.25
CA ASP A 259 10.21 23.20 8.71
C ASP A 259 8.96 23.86 9.29
N VAL A 260 8.92 24.01 10.62
CA VAL A 260 7.81 24.64 11.35
C VAL A 260 7.62 26.11 10.96
N GLU A 261 8.70 26.79 10.57
CA GLU A 261 8.65 28.10 9.95
C GLU A 261 8.39 28.04 8.44
N ARG A 262 8.04 26.89 7.86
CA ARG A 262 7.74 26.74 6.43
C ARG A 262 8.90 27.12 5.50
N ASN A 263 10.14 27.07 5.97
CA ASN A 263 11.31 27.12 5.11
C ASN A 263 11.63 25.72 4.61
N GLU A 264 12.25 25.65 3.44
CA GLU A 264 12.74 24.37 2.98
C GLU A 264 13.90 23.90 3.86
N SER A 265 13.85 22.63 4.26
CA SER A 265 14.83 22.00 5.15
C SER A 265 15.47 20.80 4.48
N TYR A 266 16.65 20.43 4.98
CA TYR A 266 17.30 19.18 4.61
C TYR A 266 16.81 18.06 5.53
N LEU A 267 16.74 16.85 5.00
CA LEU A 267 16.57 15.65 5.81
C LEU A 267 17.88 15.38 6.54
N MET A 268 17.77 14.99 7.80
CA MET A 268 18.90 14.60 8.63
C MET A 268 18.81 13.11 8.88
N ASP A 269 19.95 12.43 8.92
CA ASP A 269 20.06 11.07 9.42
C ASP A 269 20.14 11.05 10.95
N ASP A 270 20.18 9.84 11.52
CA ASP A 270 20.30 9.61 12.96
C ASP A 270 21.61 10.17 13.56
N GLY A 271 22.64 10.38 12.73
CA GLY A 271 23.89 11.03 13.12
C GLY A 271 23.79 12.57 13.13
N GLY A 272 22.64 13.14 12.80
CA GLY A 272 22.45 14.57 12.64
C GLY A 272 23.20 15.17 11.45
N SER A 273 23.68 14.32 10.55
CA SER A 273 24.26 14.75 9.27
C SER A 273 23.13 14.88 8.26
N ASP A 274 23.28 15.83 7.35
CA ASP A 274 22.35 15.97 6.25
C ASP A 274 22.49 14.73 5.36
N VAL A 275 21.38 14.18 4.90
CA VAL A 275 21.34 12.94 4.11
C VAL A 275 21.92 13.17 2.73
N ILE A 276 21.87 14.42 2.27
CA ILE A 276 22.60 14.89 1.10
C ILE A 276 24.12 14.99 1.39
N TYR A 277 24.57 15.01 2.65
CA TYR A 277 25.98 15.17 3.02
C TYR A 277 26.77 13.88 3.24
N MET A 278 26.13 12.70 3.30
CA MET A 278 26.78 11.46 3.75
C MET A 278 27.66 10.73 2.72
N GLY A 279 28.30 11.43 1.77
CA GLY A 279 29.40 10.83 1.02
C GLY A 279 30.53 11.79 0.70
N ASP A 280 31.76 11.31 0.87
CA ASP A 280 33.06 11.99 0.71
C ASP A 280 33.02 13.23 -0.20
N ILE A 281 32.88 14.42 0.41
CA ILE A 281 32.65 15.71 -0.26
C ILE A 281 33.95 16.34 -0.77
N ALA A 282 34.75 15.57 -1.49
CA ALA A 282 35.86 16.12 -2.28
C ALA A 282 35.80 15.56 -3.70
N GLY A 283 34.68 15.75 -4.39
CA GLY A 283 34.61 15.43 -5.83
C GLY A 283 33.23 15.25 -6.48
N LYS A 284 32.12 15.25 -5.72
CA LYS A 284 30.78 14.90 -6.24
C LYS A 284 29.68 15.94 -5.97
N GLU A 285 30.04 17.22 -5.97
CA GLU A 285 29.12 18.35 -5.76
C GLU A 285 27.83 18.30 -6.62
N LYS A 286 27.93 17.75 -7.84
CA LYS A 286 26.80 17.56 -8.76
C LYS A 286 25.78 16.51 -8.31
N ASP A 287 26.20 15.54 -7.49
CA ASP A 287 25.34 14.44 -7.05
C ASP A 287 24.52 14.83 -5.81
N TYR A 288 25.04 15.75 -5.00
CA TYR A 288 24.45 16.12 -3.72
C TYR A 288 23.42 17.24 -3.82
N PHE A 289 23.69 18.28 -4.60
CA PHE A 289 22.75 19.40 -4.73
C PHE A 289 22.26 19.57 -6.16
N PRO A 290 21.74 18.55 -6.84
CA PRO A 290 21.58 18.56 -8.30
C PRO A 290 20.78 19.75 -8.84
N ARG A 291 19.97 20.44 -8.00
CA ARG A 291 19.12 21.59 -8.40
C ARG A 291 19.06 22.75 -7.39
N GLY A 292 20.05 22.89 -6.50
CA GLY A 292 20.27 24.10 -5.68
C GLY A 292 20.01 23.99 -4.18
N TYR A 293 20.06 25.14 -3.51
CA TYR A 293 19.96 25.30 -2.04
C TYR A 293 18.51 25.31 -1.53
N PRO A 294 18.26 24.99 -0.25
CA PRO A 294 17.03 25.33 0.43
C PRO A 294 16.86 26.84 0.44
N ILE A 295 15.61 27.26 0.46
CA ILE A 295 15.24 28.66 0.37
C ILE A 295 14.29 29.02 1.49
N THR A 296 14.38 30.27 1.89
CA THR A 296 13.35 30.90 2.70
C THR A 296 12.04 30.98 1.89
N ASN A 297 10.91 31.15 2.56
CA ASN A 297 9.61 31.37 1.93
C ASN A 297 9.54 32.65 1.08
N ASP A 298 10.45 33.59 1.33
CA ASP A 298 10.67 34.78 0.50
C ASP A 298 11.62 34.52 -0.66
N ASN A 299 12.03 33.27 -0.90
CA ASN A 299 12.96 32.83 -1.95
C ASN A 299 14.41 33.28 -1.74
N TRP A 300 14.83 33.63 -0.53
CA TRP A 300 16.26 33.85 -0.27
C TRP A 300 16.99 32.53 -0.14
N VAL A 301 18.18 32.44 -0.72
CA VAL A 301 19.03 31.26 -0.61
C VAL A 301 19.53 31.12 0.82
N ILE A 302 19.36 29.94 1.39
CA ILE A 302 19.93 29.53 2.67
C ILE A 302 21.22 28.77 2.39
N VAL A 303 22.33 29.27 2.92
CA VAL A 303 23.66 28.66 2.81
C VAL A 303 23.94 27.88 4.10
N PRO A 304 24.23 26.58 4.02
CA PRO A 304 24.48 25.77 5.21
C PRO A 304 25.82 26.13 5.86
N GLU A 305 25.91 25.91 7.17
CA GLU A 305 27.17 25.94 7.91
C GLU A 305 27.74 24.53 8.06
N VAL A 306 28.96 24.34 7.55
CA VAL A 306 29.71 23.10 7.60
C VAL A 306 31.00 23.37 8.37
N GLU A 307 31.23 22.61 9.44
CA GLU A 307 32.42 22.75 10.30
C GLU A 307 32.67 24.19 10.77
N GLY A 308 31.60 24.93 11.08
CA GLY A 308 31.69 26.31 11.58
C GLY A 308 31.87 27.38 10.50
N LYS A 309 31.80 27.04 9.21
CA LYS A 309 31.95 27.97 8.09
C LYS A 309 30.82 27.85 7.08
N GLU A 310 30.53 28.94 6.38
CA GLU A 310 29.60 28.94 5.26
C GLU A 310 30.08 28.01 4.14
N PHE A 311 29.18 27.15 3.64
CA PHE A 311 29.47 26.28 2.50
C PHE A 311 28.82 26.83 1.23
N ILE A 312 29.62 27.58 0.46
CA ILE A 312 29.19 28.20 -0.79
C ILE A 312 29.73 27.39 -1.98
N SER A 313 28.81 26.89 -2.77
CA SER A 313 29.02 26.15 -4.02
C SER A 313 29.16 27.15 -5.16
N ASP A 314 30.26 27.04 -5.88
CA ASP A 314 30.51 27.81 -7.10
C ASP A 314 29.76 27.24 -8.31
N GLN A 315 29.35 25.96 -8.26
CA GLN A 315 28.66 25.29 -9.37
C GLN A 315 27.14 25.51 -9.37
N LEU A 316 26.50 25.48 -8.20
CA LEU A 316 25.04 25.41 -8.10
C LEU A 316 24.36 26.75 -8.30
N LEU A 317 24.89 27.78 -7.66
CA LEU A 317 24.43 29.14 -7.77
C LEU A 317 25.65 30.06 -7.78
N PRO A 318 26.31 30.27 -8.94
CA PRO A 318 27.50 31.12 -9.05
C PRO A 318 27.30 32.56 -8.56
N LYS A 319 26.04 32.98 -8.37
CA LYS A 319 25.66 34.30 -7.85
C LYS A 319 25.73 34.40 -6.33
N VAL A 320 25.79 33.28 -5.60
CA VAL A 320 25.89 33.25 -4.15
C VAL A 320 27.36 33.31 -3.78
N GLN A 321 27.75 34.37 -3.07
CA GLN A 321 29.10 34.62 -2.57
C GLN A 321 29.04 34.97 -1.09
N ALA A 322 30.17 34.90 -0.39
CA ALA A 322 30.22 35.21 1.06
C ALA A 322 29.73 36.64 1.35
N THR A 323 29.98 37.58 0.45
CA THR A 323 29.49 38.97 0.52
C THR A 323 27.97 39.11 0.44
N ASN A 324 27.26 38.05 0.02
CA ASN A 324 25.80 38.04 -0.02
C ASN A 324 25.16 37.61 1.30
N ILE A 325 25.93 37.07 2.25
CA ILE A 325 25.41 36.65 3.55
C ILE A 325 25.01 37.89 4.34
N ILE A 326 23.73 37.96 4.74
CA ILE A 326 23.19 39.07 5.53
C ILE A 326 23.12 38.74 7.02
N GLY A 327 23.16 37.47 7.39
CA GLY A 327 22.96 37.03 8.75
C GLY A 327 22.92 35.52 8.92
N LYS A 328 22.97 35.10 10.18
CA LYS A 328 22.59 33.73 10.55
C LYS A 328 21.07 33.65 10.72
N LEU A 329 20.47 32.62 10.13
CA LEU A 329 19.04 32.35 10.18
C LEU A 329 18.73 31.55 11.43
N TYR A 330 17.84 32.05 12.28
CA TYR A 330 17.28 31.23 13.35
C TYR A 330 16.29 30.22 12.77
N ARG A 331 16.43 28.96 13.17
CA ARG A 331 15.46 27.89 12.90
C ARG A 331 15.24 27.07 14.17
N GLU A 332 14.00 26.70 14.45
CA GLU A 332 13.70 25.80 15.56
C GLU A 332 14.50 24.48 15.42
N GLY A 333 15.09 24.02 16.53
CA GLY A 333 15.98 22.84 16.55
C GLY A 333 17.39 23.03 15.99
N LYS A 334 17.65 24.04 15.14
CA LYS A 334 19.00 24.34 14.60
C LYS A 334 19.61 25.63 15.12
N HIS A 335 18.85 26.48 15.80
CA HIS A 335 19.26 27.81 16.24
C HIS A 335 19.85 28.63 15.09
N TYR A 336 20.91 29.41 15.34
CA TYR A 336 21.64 30.20 14.36
C TYR A 336 22.77 29.40 13.72
N ARG A 337 22.44 28.30 13.05
CA ARG A 337 23.44 27.48 12.34
C ARG A 337 23.57 27.87 10.88
N ASP A 338 22.46 28.02 10.16
CA ASP A 338 22.50 28.32 8.72
C ASP A 338 22.64 29.83 8.46
N TYR A 339 23.16 30.18 7.28
CA TYR A 339 23.26 31.55 6.81
C TYR A 339 22.12 31.88 5.85
N VAL A 340 21.58 33.09 5.95
CA VAL A 340 20.65 33.64 4.95
C VAL A 340 21.38 34.65 4.09
N THR A 341 21.06 34.66 2.80
CA THR A 341 21.67 35.58 1.82
C THR A 341 20.66 36.60 1.29
N ASN A 342 21.15 37.66 0.66
CA ASN A 342 20.32 38.56 -0.14
C ASN A 342 20.09 38.08 -1.59
N VAL A 343 20.57 36.89 -1.95
CA VAL A 343 20.37 36.31 -3.29
C VAL A 343 19.01 35.63 -3.35
N LYS A 344 18.21 36.02 -4.34
CA LYS A 344 16.95 35.33 -4.64
C LYS A 344 17.22 34.08 -5.47
N SER A 345 16.64 32.96 -5.04
CA SER A 345 16.61 31.74 -5.82
C SER A 345 15.77 31.92 -7.08
N THR A 346 16.14 31.21 -8.14
CA THR A 346 15.32 31.07 -9.35
C THR A 346 14.09 30.19 -9.09
N ARG A 347 14.17 29.30 -8.09
CA ARG A 347 13.03 28.54 -7.59
C ARG A 347 12.17 29.42 -6.68
N LEU A 348 10.86 29.38 -6.89
CA LEU A 348 9.89 29.95 -5.95
C LEU A 348 9.63 28.97 -4.81
N SER A 349 9.60 29.47 -3.59
CA SER A 349 9.16 28.72 -2.43
C SER A 349 7.68 28.39 -2.55
N ARG A 350 7.32 27.21 -2.03
CA ARG A 350 5.94 26.73 -1.97
C ARG A 350 5.20 27.26 -0.73
N ALA A 351 5.90 27.90 0.19
CA ALA A 351 5.33 28.47 1.39
C ALA A 351 4.91 29.93 1.19
N ALA A 352 3.90 30.36 1.97
CA ALA A 352 3.53 31.77 2.05
C ALA A 352 4.64 32.57 2.74
N ARG A 353 4.82 33.83 2.33
CA ARG A 353 5.84 34.75 2.86
C ARG A 353 5.69 35.03 4.36
N GLN A 354 6.81 35.16 5.09
CA GLN A 354 6.81 35.51 6.50
C GLN A 354 8.06 36.32 6.90
N LYS A 355 8.08 36.87 8.12
CA LYS A 355 9.27 37.56 8.67
C LYS A 355 10.24 36.60 9.35
N TYR A 356 11.53 36.93 9.28
CA TYR A 356 12.62 36.10 9.79
C TYR A 356 13.34 36.73 10.99
N ASN A 357 13.73 35.86 11.93
CA ASN A 357 14.69 36.21 12.97
C ASN A 357 16.10 35.97 12.42
N ILE A 358 16.79 37.06 12.11
CA ILE A 358 18.13 37.04 11.52
C ILE A 358 19.07 37.68 12.52
N PHE A 359 20.13 36.95 12.90
CA PHE A 359 21.24 37.55 13.65
C PHE A 359 22.20 38.18 12.63
N PRO A 360 22.41 39.51 12.66
CA PRO A 360 23.20 40.20 11.64
C PRO A 360 24.61 39.62 11.55
N TYR A 361 25.07 39.33 10.32
CA TYR A 361 26.43 38.86 10.08
C TYR A 361 27.33 40.07 9.82
N VAL A 362 28.20 40.38 10.77
CA VAL A 362 29.17 41.48 10.63
C VAL A 362 30.48 40.88 10.11
N LEU A 363 30.75 41.04 8.82
CA LEU A 363 32.04 40.68 8.20
C LEU A 363 33.17 41.37 8.98
N GLY A 364 34.00 40.58 9.69
CA GLY A 364 35.16 41.06 10.44
C GLY A 364 35.01 41.14 11.96
N ALA A 365 33.86 40.77 12.55
CA ALA A 365 33.79 40.54 13.98
C ALA A 365 34.37 39.14 14.29
N SER A 366 35.56 39.08 14.88
CA SER A 366 36.08 37.86 15.50
C SER A 366 35.00 37.28 16.42
N ASN A 367 34.65 36.00 16.22
CA ASN A 367 33.64 35.30 17.01
C ASN A 367 33.74 35.67 18.50
N PRO A 368 32.67 36.14 19.17
CA PRO A 368 32.66 36.09 20.62
C PRO A 368 32.77 34.61 21.01
N SER A 369 33.83 34.27 21.74
CA SER A 369 33.94 32.97 22.38
C SER A 369 32.73 32.80 23.31
N PHE A 370 31.87 31.85 23.01
CA PHE A 370 30.87 31.38 23.95
C PHE A 370 31.58 30.47 24.94
N GLU A 371 31.77 30.95 26.17
CA GLU A 371 31.97 30.10 27.36
C GLU A 371 30.62 29.63 27.89
#